data_AF-A0A8S2WD25-F1
#
_entry.id   AF-A0A8S2WD25-F1
#
_cell.length_a   1.000
_cell.length_b   1.000
_cell.length_c   1.000
_cell.angle_alpha   90.00
_cell.angle_beta   90.00
_cell.angle_gamma   90.00
#
_symmetry.space_group_name_H-M   'P 1'
#
loop_
_entity.id
_entity.type
_entity.pdbx_description
1 polymer ?
#
loop_
_entity_poly.entity_id
_entity_poly.type
_entity_poly.pdbx_seq_one_letter_code
_entity_poly.pdbx_strand_id
1 'polypeptide(L)'
;MKTYDWLSKLLKLIIYGHLILNIIQTSIALYASHYNYPGAQSLLSLQKLYHHKSNVTVHIDVYAAENGISRFLELKRADNWRYNKTEMLTIKELTQFDFLLVESNNEEDNRLKPYLTQGFHIINFIRGFNGFYIDKNILLKMRWIPKIYILSIK
;
A
#
# COMPACT_ATOMS: atom_id res chain seq x y z
N MET A 1 -11.62 37.14 -46.42
CA MET A 1 -10.83 36.77 -45.22
C MET A 1 -11.13 35.30 -44.88
N LYS A 2 -10.37 34.34 -45.43
CA LYS A 2 -10.63 32.88 -45.35
C LYS A 2 -9.34 32.05 -45.16
N THR A 3 -8.25 32.67 -44.74
CA THR A 3 -6.88 32.14 -44.91
C THR A 3 -6.36 31.31 -43.73
N TYR A 4 -7.13 31.13 -42.64
CA TYR A 4 -6.68 30.41 -41.44
C TYR A 4 -7.62 29.29 -40.96
N ASP A 5 -8.60 28.86 -41.77
CA ASP A 5 -9.58 27.84 -41.36
C ASP A 5 -8.91 26.48 -41.06
N TRP A 6 -7.98 26.04 -41.90
CA TRP A 6 -7.23 24.79 -41.71
C TRP A 6 -6.36 24.83 -40.44
N LEU A 7 -5.72 25.97 -40.17
CA LEU A 7 -4.89 26.17 -38.98
C LEU A 7 -5.76 26.12 -37.72
N SER A 8 -6.94 26.74 -37.75
CA SER A 8 -7.88 26.70 -36.64
C SER A 8 -8.38 25.27 -36.34
N LYS A 9 -8.62 24.46 -37.37
CA LYS A 9 -9.01 23.04 -37.24
C LYS A 9 -7.88 22.20 -36.66
N LEU A 10 -6.65 22.42 -37.14
CA LEU A 10 -5.46 21.76 -36.60
C LEU A 10 -5.23 22.10 -35.13
N LEU A 11 -5.31 23.38 -34.76
CA LEU A 11 -5.18 23.82 -33.36
C LEU A 11 -6.25 23.18 -32.47
N LYS A 12 -7.51 23.14 -32.93
CA LYS A 12 -8.59 22.44 -32.20
C LYS A 12 -8.26 20.96 -32.00
N LEU A 13 -7.78 20.26 -33.03
CA LEU A 13 -7.38 18.86 -32.95
C LEU A 13 -6.26 18.65 -31.92
N ILE A 14 -5.24 19.52 -31.94
CA ILE A 14 -4.13 19.47 -30.97
C ILE A 14 -4.66 19.69 -29.54
N ILE A 15 -5.53 20.68 -29.33
CA ILE A 15 -6.12 20.98 -28.02
C ILE A 15 -6.93 19.78 -27.51
N TYR A 16 -7.84 19.24 -28.32
CA TYR A 16 -8.63 18.07 -27.92
C TYR A 16 -7.76 16.84 -27.65
N GLY A 17 -6.76 16.60 -28.52
CA GLY A 17 -5.79 15.52 -28.32
C GLY A 17 -5.01 15.68 -27.00
N HIS A 18 -4.57 16.89 -26.68
CA HIS A 18 -3.86 17.18 -25.44
C HIS A 18 -4.75 16.99 -24.21
N LEU A 19 -6.02 17.40 -24.27
CA LEU A 19 -6.97 17.17 -23.18
C LEU A 19 -7.21 15.68 -22.92
N ILE A 20 -7.42 14.90 -23.99
CA ILE A 20 -7.57 13.44 -23.89
C ILE A 20 -6.31 12.80 -23.28
N LEU A 21 -5.13 13.22 -23.74
CA LEU A 21 -3.87 12.71 -23.22
C LEU A 21 -3.70 13.01 -21.72
N ASN A 22 -4.04 14.22 -21.27
CA ASN A 22 -4.02 14.57 -19.85
C ASN A 22 -4.98 13.71 -19.04
N ILE A 23 -6.19 13.45 -19.53
CA ILE A 23 -7.15 12.57 -18.85
C ILE A 23 -6.57 11.15 -18.71
N ILE A 24 -5.93 10.62 -19.75
CA ILE A 24 -5.31 9.29 -19.70
C ILE A 24 -4.16 9.29 -18.68
N GLN A 25 -3.24 10.26 -18.76
CA GLN A 25 -2.09 10.36 -17.86
C GLN A 25 -2.51 10.51 -16.40
N THR A 26 -3.47 11.40 -16.12
CA THR A 26 -3.99 11.61 -14.76
C THR A 26 -4.73 10.38 -14.24
N SER A 27 -5.47 9.66 -15.10
CA SER A 27 -6.13 8.42 -14.71
C SER A 27 -5.12 7.32 -14.35
N ILE A 28 -4.04 7.17 -15.12
CA ILE A 28 -2.96 6.24 -14.81
C ILE A 28 -2.27 6.62 -13.50
N ALA A 29 -1.96 7.90 -13.30
CA ALA A 29 -1.34 8.39 -12.07
C ALA A 29 -2.24 8.19 -10.85
N LEU A 30 -3.54 8.45 -10.99
CA LEU A 30 -4.55 8.21 -9.95
C LEU A 30 -4.66 6.72 -9.60
N TYR A 31 -4.67 5.86 -10.62
CA TYR A 31 -4.70 4.42 -10.38
C TYR A 31 -3.43 3.92 -9.68
N ALA A 32 -2.26 4.42 -10.07
CA ALA A 32 -1.01 4.10 -9.39
C ALA A 32 -1.00 4.62 -7.94
N SER A 33 -1.48 5.84 -7.68
CA SER A 33 -1.48 6.45 -6.35
C SER A 33 -2.36 5.71 -5.34
N HIS A 34 -3.42 5.03 -5.80
CA HIS A 34 -4.24 4.17 -4.95
C HIS A 34 -3.41 3.10 -4.21
N TYR A 35 -2.33 2.62 -4.83
CA TYR A 35 -1.45 1.59 -4.27
C TYR A 35 -0.21 2.14 -3.55
N ASN A 36 -0.12 3.47 -3.32
CA ASN A 36 0.99 4.09 -2.59
C ASN A 36 0.83 4.10 -1.07
N TYR A 37 -0.31 3.63 -0.55
CA TYR A 37 -0.58 3.60 0.90
C TYR A 37 -0.86 2.18 1.41
N PRO A 38 0.09 1.24 1.23
CA PRO A 38 -0.08 -0.15 1.65
C PRO A 38 -0.28 -0.29 3.17
N GLY A 39 0.19 0.66 3.99
CA GLY A 39 0.00 0.65 5.44
C GLY A 39 -1.45 0.85 5.83
N ALA A 40 -2.10 1.87 5.27
CA ALA A 40 -3.52 2.09 5.46
C ALA A 40 -4.33 0.83 5.10
N GLN A 41 -4.01 0.25 3.95
CA GLN A 41 -4.67 -0.95 3.44
C GLN A 41 -4.44 -2.18 4.33
N SER A 42 -3.24 -2.36 4.90
CA SER A 42 -2.92 -3.51 5.76
C SER A 42 -3.68 -3.45 7.08
N LEU A 43 -3.77 -2.27 7.70
CA LEU A 43 -4.56 -2.07 8.91
C LEU A 43 -6.07 -2.28 8.66
N LEU A 44 -6.60 -1.78 7.55
CA LEU A 44 -8.00 -2.01 7.17
C LEU A 44 -8.28 -3.49 6.89
N SER A 45 -7.36 -4.16 6.21
CA SER A 45 -7.43 -5.60 5.92
C SER A 45 -7.42 -6.42 7.21
N LEU A 46 -6.51 -6.12 8.14
CA LEU A 46 -6.43 -6.78 9.46
C LEU A 46 -7.75 -6.63 10.24
N GLN A 47 -8.26 -5.40 10.36
CA GLN A 47 -9.51 -5.13 11.08
C GLN A 47 -10.73 -5.79 10.45
N LYS A 48 -10.73 -5.96 9.12
CA LYS A 48 -11.79 -6.69 8.40
C LYS A 48 -11.71 -8.20 8.66
N LEU A 49 -10.50 -8.77 8.56
CA LEU A 49 -10.26 -10.20 8.78
C LEU A 49 -10.60 -10.61 10.22
N TYR A 50 -10.21 -9.80 11.20
CA TYR A 50 -10.41 -10.07 12.62
C TYR A 50 -11.51 -9.22 13.25
N HIS A 51 -12.52 -8.81 12.47
CA HIS A 51 -13.57 -7.91 12.94
C HIS A 51 -14.36 -8.41 14.16
N HIS A 52 -14.35 -9.72 14.41
CA HIS A 52 -15.03 -10.40 15.52
C HIS A 52 -14.19 -10.49 16.80
N LYS A 53 -12.91 -10.10 16.77
CA LYS A 53 -12.00 -10.16 17.93
C LYS A 53 -12.06 -8.85 18.72
N SER A 54 -12.01 -8.97 20.04
CA SER A 54 -11.81 -7.86 20.98
C SER A 54 -10.49 -8.00 21.73
N ASN A 55 -10.03 -6.93 22.36
CA ASN A 55 -8.78 -6.90 23.16
C ASN A 55 -7.53 -7.28 22.34
N VAL A 56 -7.45 -6.80 21.10
CA VAL A 56 -6.34 -7.09 20.18
C VAL A 56 -5.23 -6.05 20.33
N THR A 57 -3.97 -6.50 20.34
CA THR A 57 -2.80 -5.62 20.29
C THR A 57 -2.10 -5.71 18.93
N VAL A 58 -1.86 -4.56 18.31
CA VAL A 58 -1.22 -4.46 17.00
C VAL A 58 0.01 -3.58 17.09
N HIS A 59 1.17 -4.11 16.70
CA HIS A 59 2.34 -3.29 16.44
C HIS A 59 2.38 -2.88 14.97
N ILE A 60 2.67 -1.60 14.75
CA ILE A 60 2.76 -0.97 13.45
C ILE A 60 4.22 -0.53 13.29
N ASP A 61 4.91 -1.11 12.31
CA ASP A 61 6.27 -0.70 12.02
C ASP A 61 6.35 0.71 11.40
N VAL A 62 7.57 1.25 11.32
CA VAL A 62 7.83 2.60 10.84
C VAL A 62 7.31 2.77 9.41
N TYR A 63 7.63 1.84 8.51
CA TYR A 63 7.20 1.92 7.13
C TYR A 63 5.67 1.92 7.00
N ALA A 64 4.96 1.05 7.69
CA ALA A 64 3.50 1.01 7.69
C ALA A 64 2.90 2.29 8.28
N ALA A 65 3.52 2.84 9.34
CA ALA A 65 3.11 4.11 9.92
C ALA A 65 3.22 5.26 8.92
N GLU A 66 4.31 5.32 8.15
CA GLU A 66 4.54 6.33 7.11
C GLU A 66 3.66 6.13 5.87
N ASN A 67 3.24 4.89 5.60
CA ASN A 67 2.45 4.54 4.40
C ASN A 67 0.94 4.51 4.66
N GLY A 68 0.44 5.56 5.33
CA GLY A 68 -0.99 5.88 5.42
C GLY A 68 -1.71 5.45 6.69
N ILE A 69 -1.03 4.80 7.65
CA ILE A 69 -1.67 4.47 8.94
C ILE A 69 -1.81 5.72 9.82
N SER A 70 -3.05 6.19 9.93
CA SER A 70 -3.43 7.29 10.82
C SER A 70 -4.41 6.86 11.90
N ARG A 71 -4.59 7.73 12.90
CA ARG A 71 -5.53 7.51 14.02
C ARG A 71 -6.98 7.31 13.56
N PHE A 72 -7.36 7.85 12.40
CA PHE A 72 -8.71 7.70 11.82
C PHE A 72 -8.97 6.30 11.28
N LEU A 73 -7.92 5.52 11.00
CA LEU A 73 -8.05 4.14 10.51
C LEU A 73 -8.13 3.11 11.65
N GLU A 74 -7.99 3.55 12.91
CA GLU A 74 -8.12 2.71 14.11
C GLU A 74 -9.60 2.50 14.46
N LEU A 75 -10.35 1.90 13.53
CA LEU A 75 -11.80 1.75 13.58
C LEU A 75 -12.27 0.81 14.71
N LYS A 76 -11.39 -0.08 15.18
CA LYS A 76 -11.72 -1.12 16.18
C LYS A 76 -11.44 -0.73 17.64
N ARG A 77 -11.27 0.55 17.93
CA ARG A 77 -11.04 1.05 19.30
C ARG A 77 -12.18 0.74 20.29
N ALA A 78 -13.43 0.76 19.85
CA ALA A 78 -14.57 0.40 20.69
C ALA A 78 -14.49 -1.08 21.16
N ASP A 79 -13.84 -1.94 20.37
CA ASP A 79 -13.60 -3.35 20.67
C ASP A 79 -12.29 -3.57 21.48
N ASN A 80 -11.75 -2.50 22.10
CA ASN A 80 -10.52 -2.46 22.88
C ASN A 80 -9.27 -2.90 22.08
N TRP A 81 -9.20 -2.56 20.80
CA TRP A 81 -7.96 -2.71 20.04
C TRP A 81 -6.94 -1.64 20.46
N ARG A 82 -5.68 -2.05 20.61
CA ARG A 82 -4.57 -1.18 20.98
C ARG A 82 -3.51 -1.20 19.89
N TYR A 83 -3.13 -0.02 19.44
CA TYR A 83 -2.18 0.18 18.35
C TYR A 83 -0.91 0.80 18.92
N ASN A 84 0.23 0.19 18.67
CA ASN A 84 1.52 0.65 19.15
C ASN A 84 2.47 0.91 17.96
N LYS A 85 3.13 2.07 17.98
CA LYS A 85 4.10 2.52 16.96
C LYS A 85 5.49 2.72 17.57
N THR A 86 5.77 2.10 18.71
CA THR A 86 7.07 2.23 19.37
C THR A 86 8.14 1.62 18.46
N GLU A 87 9.13 2.43 18.14
CA GLU A 87 10.25 2.05 17.29
C GLU A 87 11.31 1.27 18.09
N MET A 88 12.21 0.59 17.37
CA MET A 88 13.37 -0.09 17.96
C MET A 88 13.05 -1.17 19.02
N LEU A 89 11.84 -1.73 19.00
CA LEU A 89 11.50 -2.91 19.80
C LEU A 89 12.28 -4.13 19.30
N THR A 90 12.78 -4.93 20.24
CA THR A 90 13.39 -6.21 19.95
C THR A 90 12.32 -7.22 19.47
N ILE A 91 12.74 -8.22 18.69
CA ILE A 91 11.85 -9.29 18.22
C ILE A 91 11.14 -10.00 19.38
N LYS A 92 11.82 -10.14 20.53
CA LYS A 92 11.23 -10.70 21.74
C LYS A 92 10.15 -9.81 22.32
N GLU A 93 10.37 -8.50 22.40
CA GLU A 93 9.34 -7.56 22.86
C GLU A 93 8.13 -7.55 21.93
N LEU A 94 8.33 -7.75 20.63
CA LEU A 94 7.23 -7.81 19.66
C LEU A 94 6.29 -9.01 19.87
N THR A 95 6.73 -10.07 20.56
CA THR A 95 5.87 -11.23 20.89
C THR A 95 4.71 -10.91 21.82
N GLN A 96 4.72 -9.74 22.47
CA GLN A 96 3.60 -9.27 23.29
C GLN A 96 2.38 -8.83 22.45
N PHE A 97 2.57 -8.57 21.15
CA PHE A 97 1.51 -8.14 20.25
C PHE A 97 0.85 -9.33 19.56
N ASP A 98 -0.48 -9.27 19.41
CA ASP A 98 -1.22 -10.29 18.67
C ASP A 98 -0.90 -10.24 17.18
N PHE A 99 -0.78 -9.03 16.63
CA PHE A 99 -0.47 -8.81 15.22
C PHE A 99 0.67 -7.83 15.02
N LEU A 100 1.47 -8.07 13.97
CA LEU A 100 2.48 -7.13 13.48
C LEU A 100 2.17 -6.73 12.04
N LEU A 101 2.34 -5.44 11.74
CA LEU A 101 2.38 -4.92 10.37
C LEU A 101 3.83 -4.57 10.05
N VAL A 102 4.48 -5.34 9.18
CA VAL A 102 5.92 -5.25 8.92
C VAL A 102 6.25 -5.07 7.45
N GLU A 103 7.25 -4.24 7.14
CA GLU A 103 7.77 -4.04 5.79
C GLU A 103 8.51 -5.27 5.30
N SER A 104 8.13 -5.74 4.12
CA SER A 104 8.94 -6.68 3.36
C SER A 104 8.50 -6.71 1.90
N ASN A 105 9.46 -6.99 1.00
CA ASN A 105 9.22 -7.03 -0.44
C ASN A 105 8.82 -8.42 -0.97
N ASN A 106 9.05 -9.50 -0.22
CA ASN A 106 8.71 -10.87 -0.55
C ASN A 106 8.85 -11.80 0.68
N GLU A 107 8.33 -13.02 0.61
CA GLU A 107 8.34 -13.97 1.74
C GLU A 107 9.75 -14.47 2.11
N GLU A 108 10.70 -14.42 1.19
CA GLU A 108 12.08 -14.88 1.39
C GLU A 108 13.01 -13.78 1.95
N ASP A 109 12.48 -12.56 2.12
CA ASP A 109 13.22 -11.41 2.58
C ASP A 109 13.82 -11.69 3.97
N ASN A 110 15.12 -11.44 4.10
CA ASN A 110 15.85 -11.64 5.35
C ASN A 110 15.26 -10.82 6.50
N ARG A 111 14.52 -9.74 6.21
CA ARG A 111 13.78 -8.95 7.20
C ARG A 111 12.67 -9.75 7.89
N LEU A 112 12.04 -10.72 7.23
CA LEU A 112 10.96 -11.53 7.81
C LEU A 112 11.48 -12.65 8.70
N LYS A 113 12.65 -13.20 8.39
CA LYS A 113 13.22 -14.39 9.07
C LYS A 113 13.25 -14.29 10.60
N PRO A 114 13.64 -13.17 11.23
CA PRO A 114 13.64 -13.07 12.69
C PRO A 114 12.26 -13.25 13.31
N TYR A 115 11.22 -12.67 12.70
CA TYR A 115 9.84 -12.81 13.17
C TYR A 115 9.37 -14.25 13.06
N LEU A 116 9.60 -14.89 11.90
CA LEU A 116 9.21 -16.27 11.66
C LEU A 116 9.91 -17.25 12.60
N THR A 117 11.19 -17.00 12.90
CA THR A 117 11.99 -17.80 13.84
C THR A 117 11.47 -17.67 15.27
N GLN A 118 10.91 -16.52 15.64
CA GLN A 118 10.33 -16.26 16.95
C GLN A 118 8.93 -16.87 17.13
N GLY A 119 8.34 -17.42 16.06
CA GLY A 119 7.03 -18.08 16.08
C GLY A 119 5.90 -17.30 15.42
N PHE A 120 6.19 -16.14 14.82
CA PHE A 120 5.18 -15.46 13.99
C PHE A 120 4.94 -16.23 12.69
N HIS A 121 3.72 -16.17 12.17
CA HIS A 121 3.34 -16.70 10.87
C HIS A 121 2.65 -15.62 10.03
N ILE A 122 2.81 -15.72 8.72
CA ILE A 122 2.21 -14.78 7.75
C ILE A 122 0.73 -15.12 7.59
N ILE A 123 -0.13 -14.14 7.83
CA ILE A 123 -1.58 -14.27 7.60
C ILE A 123 -1.97 -13.72 6.24
N ASN A 124 -1.37 -12.58 5.87
CA ASN A 124 -1.69 -11.86 4.64
C ASN A 124 -0.55 -10.91 4.28
N PHE A 125 -0.57 -10.39 3.06
CA PHE A 125 0.29 -9.30 2.62
C PHE A 125 -0.48 -8.30 1.77
N ILE A 126 -0.03 -7.05 1.78
CA ILE A 126 -0.55 -5.98 0.93
C ILE A 126 0.50 -5.61 -0.09
N ARG A 127 0.06 -5.51 -1.34
CA ARG A 127 0.90 -5.02 -2.43
C ARG A 127 0.88 -3.50 -2.49
N GLY A 128 2.05 -2.92 -2.73
CA GLY A 128 2.19 -1.50 -3.06
C GLY A 128 2.73 -1.31 -4.48
N PHE A 129 2.48 -0.14 -5.05
CA PHE A 129 3.06 0.24 -6.34
C PHE A 129 4.59 0.32 -6.23
N ASN A 130 5.29 -0.21 -7.23
CA ASN A 130 6.76 -0.22 -7.26
C ASN A 130 7.34 0.54 -8.45
N GLY A 131 6.54 0.83 -9.47
CA GLY A 131 7.00 1.55 -10.64
C GLY A 131 6.47 0.99 -11.95
N PHE A 132 6.90 1.64 -13.02
CA PHE A 132 6.59 1.24 -14.39
C PHE A 132 7.76 0.43 -14.97
N TYR A 133 7.45 -0.48 -15.89
CA TYR A 133 8.43 -1.21 -16.67
C TYR A 133 7.94 -1.38 -18.11
N ILE A 134 8.87 -1.53 -19.03
CA ILE A 134 8.58 -1.84 -20.44
C ILE A 134 8.77 -3.34 -20.60
N ASP A 135 7.76 -4.02 -21.12
CA ASP A 135 7.88 -5.44 -21.41
C ASP A 135 8.55 -5.71 -22.77
N LYS A 136 8.74 -7.00 -23.10
CA LYS A 136 9.37 -7.42 -24.37
C LYS A 136 8.58 -6.95 -25.62
N ASN A 137 7.32 -6.58 -25.46
CA ASN A 137 6.44 -6.10 -26.53
C ASN A 137 6.37 -4.56 -26.57
N ILE A 138 7.27 -3.86 -25.84
CA ILE A 138 7.31 -2.39 -25.76
C ILE A 138 6.03 -1.80 -25.12
N LEU A 139 5.28 -2.61 -24.35
CA LEU A 139 4.12 -2.13 -23.63
C LEU A 139 4.51 -1.65 -22.22
N LEU A 140 4.10 -0.43 -21.88
CA LEU A 140 4.25 0.10 -20.52
C LEU A 140 3.34 -0.67 -19.57
N LYS A 141 3.93 -1.28 -18.54
CA LYS A 141 3.21 -2.01 -17.50
C LYS A 141 3.55 -1.45 -16.13
N MET A 142 2.58 -1.53 -15.23
CA MET A 142 2.73 -1.19 -13.82
C MET A 142 3.10 -2.43 -13.03
N ARG A 143 4.01 -2.28 -12.07
CA ARG A 143 4.43 -3.35 -11.17
C ARG A 143 3.97 -3.05 -9.75
N TRP A 144 3.36 -4.03 -9.11
CA TRP A 144 3.05 -4.02 -7.68
C TRP A 144 3.72 -5.22 -7.03
N ILE A 145 4.36 -4.97 -5.89
CA ILE A 145 5.03 -6.01 -5.10
C ILE A 145 4.49 -5.98 -3.67
N PRO A 146 4.57 -7.08 -2.91
CA PRO A 146 4.34 -7.03 -1.47
C PRO A 146 5.15 -5.89 -0.85
N LYS A 147 4.53 -5.15 0.06
CA LYS A 147 5.18 -4.07 0.81
C LYS A 147 5.00 -4.22 2.30
N ILE A 148 3.84 -4.72 2.73
CA ILE A 148 3.56 -4.93 4.15
C ILE A 148 2.97 -6.31 4.33
N TYR A 149 3.53 -7.05 5.29
CA TYR A 149 3.07 -8.34 5.74
C TYR A 149 2.33 -8.18 7.07
N ILE A 150 1.26 -8.95 7.21
CA ILE A 150 0.47 -9.07 8.44
C ILE A 150 0.87 -10.38 9.09
N LEU A 151 1.49 -10.30 10.26
CA LEU A 151 1.95 -11.45 11.02
C LEU A 151 1.09 -11.66 12.27
N SER A 152 0.92 -12.91 12.70
CA SER A 152 0.36 -13.27 14.02
C SER A 152 1.25 -14.30 14.72
N ILE A 153 1.17 -14.34 16.04
CA ILE A 153 1.82 -15.34 16.89
C ILE A 153 0.82 -16.25 17.64
N LYS A 154 -0.49 -15.99 17.49
CA LYS A 154 -1.58 -16.76 18.10
C LYS A 154 -2.52 -17.33 17.05
#